data_AF-A0A7S1DEP5-F1
#
_entry.id   AF-A0A7S1DEP5-F1
#
_cell.length_a   1.000
_cell.length_b   1.000
_cell.length_c   1.000
_cell.angle_alpha   90.00
_cell.angle_beta   90.00
_cell.angle_gamma   90.00
#
_symmetry.space_group_name_H-M   'P 1'
#
loop_
_entity.id
_entity.type
_entity.pdbx_description
1 polymer ?
#
loop_
_entity_poly.entity_id
_entity_poly.type
_entity_poly.pdbx_seq_one_letter_code
_entity_poly.pdbx_strand_id
1 'polypeptide(L)'
;VERADVLVVATPVFRGSYTGLFKHFFDFIDQDALVDKPVLLAATGGSERHALVIDHQLRPLFSFFQARTLPLGVYATDKDFFDYRLRDEALIARAGLAVQRALPLVELARHAKPSPIEEVLAA
;
A
#
# COMPACT_ATOMS: atom_id res chain seq x y z
N VAL A 1 7.24 -10.74 3.41
CA VAL A 1 6.78 -9.33 3.35
C VAL A 1 7.70 -8.42 4.18
N GLU A 2 8.11 -8.86 5.38
CA GLU A 2 8.98 -8.12 6.30
C GLU A 2 10.34 -7.70 5.69
N ARG A 3 10.90 -8.55 4.81
CA ARG A 3 12.17 -8.27 4.10
C ARG A 3 12.01 -7.49 2.79
N ALA A 4 10.80 -7.07 2.41
CA ALA A 4 10.60 -6.37 1.14
C ALA A 4 11.29 -4.99 1.18
N ASP A 5 11.77 -4.46 0.06
CA ASP A 5 12.24 -3.06 0.00
C ASP A 5 11.08 -2.08 -0.17
N VAL A 6 10.05 -2.51 -0.89
CA VAL A 6 8.82 -1.78 -1.19
C VAL A 6 7.66 -2.76 -1.16
N LEU A 7 6.51 -2.31 -0.66
CA LEU A 7 5.28 -3.10 -0.63
C LEU A 7 4.22 -2.49 -1.55
N VAL A 8 3.54 -3.33 -2.32
CA VAL A 8 2.31 -2.97 -3.04
C VAL A 8 1.20 -3.84 -2.48
N VAL A 9 0.15 -3.23 -1.95
CA VAL A 9 -0.97 -3.95 -1.34
C VAL A 9 -2.26 -3.66 -2.07
N ALA A 10 -3.06 -4.70 -2.27
CA ALA A 10 -4.36 -4.61 -2.91
C ALA A 10 -5.36 -5.53 -2.22
N THR A 11 -6.60 -5.08 -2.09
CA THR A 11 -7.72 -5.85 -1.55
C THR A 11 -9.01 -5.42 -2.20
N PRO A 12 -9.96 -6.33 -2.48
CA PRO A 12 -11.30 -5.92 -2.78
C PRO A 12 -11.97 -5.32 -1.53
N VAL A 13 -12.94 -4.44 -1.75
CA VAL A 13 -13.76 -3.84 -0.70
C VAL A 13 -14.84 -4.81 -0.27
N PHE A 14 -14.79 -5.24 0.99
CA PHE A 14 -15.80 -6.05 1.64
C PHE A 14 -16.35 -5.29 2.86
N ARG A 15 -17.67 -5.09 2.90
CA ARG A 15 -18.36 -4.36 4.00
C ARG A 15 -17.77 -2.95 4.28
N GLY A 16 -17.37 -2.24 3.22
CA GLY A 16 -16.84 -0.88 3.32
C GLY A 16 -15.37 -0.80 3.79
N SER A 17 -14.68 -1.93 3.90
CA SER A 17 -13.28 -2.00 4.28
C SER A 17 -12.51 -3.04 3.46
N TYR A 18 -11.25 -3.28 3.81
CA TYR A 18 -10.46 -4.41 3.31
C TYR A 18 -11.06 -5.75 3.74
N THR A 19 -10.67 -6.83 3.07
CA THR A 19 -11.16 -8.17 3.43
C THR A 19 -10.61 -8.63 4.79
N GLY A 20 -11.38 -9.49 5.48
CA GLY A 20 -10.90 -10.15 6.69
C GLY A 20 -9.67 -11.01 6.42
N LEU A 21 -9.57 -11.66 5.25
CA LEU A 21 -8.39 -12.43 4.85
C LEU A 21 -7.14 -11.54 4.70
N PHE A 22 -7.30 -10.35 4.10
CA PHE A 22 -6.23 -9.36 4.01
C PHE A 22 -5.77 -8.92 5.40
N LYS A 23 -6.70 -8.57 6.29
CA LYS A 23 -6.37 -8.16 7.66
C LYS A 23 -5.71 -9.29 8.45
N HIS A 24 -6.22 -10.51 8.32
CA HIS A 24 -5.69 -11.69 8.98
C HIS A 24 -4.24 -11.96 8.59
N PHE A 25 -3.87 -11.75 7.32
CA PHE A 25 -2.47 -11.83 6.90
C PHE A 25 -1.59 -10.81 7.64
N PHE A 26 -2.02 -9.55 7.71
CA PHE A 26 -1.25 -8.50 8.40
C PHE A 26 -1.20 -8.68 9.93
N ASP A 27 -2.15 -9.40 10.52
CA ASP A 27 -2.11 -9.73 11.96
C ASP A 27 -0.96 -10.66 12.37
N PHE A 28 -0.33 -11.34 11.42
CA PHE A 28 0.87 -12.17 11.67
C PHE A 28 2.18 -11.44 11.43
N ILE A 29 2.15 -10.20 10.93
CA ILE A 29 3.36 -9.44 10.66
C ILE A 29 3.83 -8.80 11.96
N ASP A 30 5.12 -8.92 12.23
CA ASP A 30 5.70 -8.26 13.39
C ASP A 30 5.42 -6.75 13.35
N GLN A 31 5.10 -6.18 14.50
CA GLN A 31 4.61 -4.81 14.62
C GLN A 31 5.58 -3.78 14.01
N ASP A 32 6.89 -4.04 14.13
CA ASP A 32 7.93 -3.11 13.71
C ASP A 32 8.54 -3.50 12.35
N ALA A 33 8.14 -4.63 11.77
CA ALA A 33 8.74 -5.14 10.53
C ALA A 33 8.47 -4.28 9.28
N LEU A 34 7.50 -3.34 9.33
CA LEU A 34 7.22 -2.42 8.23
C LEU A 34 7.54 -0.96 8.57
N VAL A 35 8.25 -0.69 9.68
CA VAL A 35 8.73 0.65 10.02
C VAL A 35 9.48 1.22 8.83
N ASP A 36 9.14 2.46 8.46
CA ASP A 36 9.71 3.20 7.34
C ASP A 36 9.55 2.57 5.94
N LYS A 37 8.86 1.42 5.83
CA LYS A 37 8.68 0.72 4.56
C LYS A 37 7.81 1.53 3.61
N PRO A 38 8.23 1.82 2.36
CA PRO A 38 7.35 2.41 1.36
C PRO A 38 6.21 1.46 0.99
N VAL A 39 4.95 1.91 1.09
CA VAL A 39 3.77 1.08 0.78
C VAL A 39 2.84 1.78 -0.21
N LEU A 40 2.61 1.17 -1.38
CA LEU A 40 1.60 1.60 -2.34
C LEU A 40 0.26 0.95 -1.99
N LEU A 41 -0.78 1.77 -1.81
CA LEU A 41 -2.11 1.32 -1.42
C LEU A 41 -3.02 1.21 -2.65
N ALA A 42 -3.65 0.05 -2.82
CA ALA A 42 -4.66 -0.15 -3.84
C ALA A 42 -5.89 -0.89 -3.31
N ALA A 43 -7.04 -0.68 -3.95
CA ALA A 43 -8.24 -1.45 -3.68
C ALA A 43 -9.13 -1.54 -4.92
N THR A 44 -9.98 -2.57 -4.95
CA THR A 44 -11.05 -2.68 -5.95
C THR A 44 -12.41 -2.70 -5.26
N GLY A 45 -13.48 -2.22 -5.90
CA GLY A 45 -14.82 -2.36 -5.33
C GLY A 45 -15.93 -2.14 -6.35
N GLY A 46 -17.15 -2.57 -6.02
CA GLY A 46 -18.29 -2.47 -6.95
C GLY A 46 -18.81 -1.04 -7.20
N SER A 47 -18.26 -0.02 -6.52
CA SER A 47 -18.69 1.38 -6.65
C SER A 47 -17.63 2.36 -6.16
N GLU A 48 -17.55 3.53 -6.78
CA GLU A 48 -16.72 4.68 -6.34
C GLU A 48 -17.07 5.18 -4.92
N ARG A 49 -18.25 4.84 -4.39
CA ARG A 49 -18.68 5.27 -3.05
C ARG A 49 -17.78 4.79 -1.92
N HIS A 50 -16.96 3.77 -2.17
CA HIS A 50 -15.98 3.25 -1.20
C HIS A 50 -14.54 3.65 -1.53
N ALA A 51 -14.28 4.55 -2.48
CA ALA A 51 -12.92 4.92 -2.89
C ALA A 51 -12.07 5.43 -1.72
N LEU A 52 -12.68 6.08 -0.72
CA LEU A 52 -11.99 6.53 0.49
C LEU A 52 -11.53 5.39 1.42
N VAL A 53 -11.78 4.12 1.10
CA VAL A 53 -11.17 2.96 1.79
C VAL A 53 -9.64 3.07 1.80
N ILE A 54 -9.05 3.67 0.76
CA ILE A 54 -7.62 3.93 0.68
C ILE A 54 -7.16 4.73 1.91
N ASP A 55 -7.83 5.84 2.20
CA ASP A 55 -7.36 6.81 3.22
C ASP A 55 -7.96 6.57 4.61
N HIS A 56 -9.14 5.96 4.70
CA HIS A 56 -9.81 5.73 5.98
C HIS A 56 -9.68 4.30 6.51
N GLN A 57 -9.20 3.34 5.72
CA GLN A 57 -9.04 1.95 6.17
C GLN A 57 -7.62 1.44 5.94
N LEU A 58 -7.13 1.48 4.70
CA LEU A 58 -5.78 1.00 4.39
C LEU A 58 -4.70 1.90 4.99
N ARG A 59 -4.77 3.21 4.80
CA ARG A 59 -3.74 4.13 5.32
C ARG A 59 -3.59 4.02 6.85
N PRO A 60 -4.66 4.03 7.66
CA PRO A 60 -4.54 3.81 9.11
C PRO A 60 -3.94 2.46 9.49
N LEU A 61 -4.26 1.37 8.77
CA LEU A 61 -3.66 0.06 9.01
C LEU A 61 -2.14 0.10 8.81
N PHE A 62 -1.64 0.74 7.75
CA PHE A 62 -0.20 0.85 7.52
C PHE A 62 0.48 1.91 8.39
N SER A 63 -0.26 2.93 8.86
CA SER A 63 0.22 3.84 9.89
C SER A 63 0.44 3.14 11.24
N PHE A 64 -0.36 2.12 11.59
CA PHE A 64 -0.11 1.29 12.78
C PHE A 64 1.28 0.62 12.72
N PHE A 65 1.68 0.09 11.57
CA PHE A 65 3.03 -0.46 11.35
C PHE A 65 4.12 0.61 11.13
N GLN A 66 3.80 1.90 11.31
CA GLN A 66 4.72 3.02 11.06
C GLN A 66 5.30 3.02 9.64
N ALA A 67 4.57 2.48 8.67
CA ALA A 67 5.00 2.38 7.29
C ALA A 67 4.83 3.71 6.55
N ARG A 68 5.69 3.96 5.56
CA ARG A 68 5.64 5.14 4.69
C ARG A 68 4.65 4.92 3.55
N THR A 69 3.37 5.12 3.84
CA THR A 69 2.33 5.04 2.79
C THR A 69 2.57 6.08 1.70
N LEU A 70 2.59 5.63 0.45
CA LEU A 70 2.84 6.46 -0.72
C LEU A 70 1.65 7.42 -0.97
N PRO A 71 1.90 8.58 -1.61
CA PRO A 71 0.92 9.67 -1.65
C PRO A 71 -0.31 9.36 -2.49
N LEU A 72 -0.17 8.59 -3.56
CA LEU A 72 -1.26 8.24 -4.46
C LEU A 72 -1.68 6.80 -4.25
N GLY A 73 -2.93 6.62 -3.81
CA GLY A 73 -3.61 5.32 -3.85
C GLY A 73 -4.35 5.09 -5.17
N VAL A 74 -4.50 3.81 -5.52
CA VAL A 74 -5.17 3.35 -6.74
C VAL A 74 -6.46 2.64 -6.36
N TYR A 75 -7.60 3.18 -6.78
CA TYR A 75 -8.90 2.55 -6.61
C TYR A 75 -9.45 2.20 -7.99
N ALA A 76 -10.04 1.01 -8.11
CA ALA A 76 -10.66 0.56 -9.36
C ALA A 76 -12.04 -0.04 -9.09
N THR A 77 -12.91 0.03 -10.09
CA THR A 77 -14.19 -0.66 -10.11
C THR A 77 -14.26 -1.68 -11.23
N ASP A 78 -15.27 -2.53 -11.22
CA ASP A 78 -15.46 -3.55 -12.25
C ASP A 78 -15.51 -2.98 -13.68
N LYS A 79 -15.91 -1.70 -13.83
CA LYS A 79 -15.98 -1.00 -15.12
C LYS A 79 -14.62 -0.78 -15.76
N ASP A 80 -13.55 -0.78 -14.96
CA ASP A 80 -12.20 -0.53 -15.45
C ASP A 80 -11.58 -1.78 -16.08
N PHE A 81 -12.21 -2.94 -15.90
CA PHE A 81 -11.71 -4.24 -16.34
C PHE A 81 -12.57 -4.83 -17.47
N PHE A 82 -11.90 -5.49 -18.41
CA PHE A 82 -12.51 -6.34 -19.42
C PHE A 82 -11.73 -7.66 -19.47
N ASP A 83 -12.41 -8.79 -19.32
CA ASP A 83 -11.77 -10.12 -19.19
C ASP A 83 -10.65 -10.16 -18.13
N TYR A 84 -10.90 -9.56 -16.96
CA TYR A 84 -9.93 -9.43 -15.87
C TYR A 84 -8.65 -8.67 -16.23
N ARG A 85 -8.65 -7.91 -17.33
CA ARG A 85 -7.56 -7.01 -17.72
C ARG A 85 -8.00 -5.57 -17.56
N LEU A 86 -7.15 -4.78 -16.91
CA LEU A 86 -7.34 -3.34 -16.82
C LEU A 86 -7.30 -2.72 -18.23
N ARG A 87 -8.37 -2.00 -18.60
CA ARG A 87 -8.51 -1.34 -19.90
C ARG A 87 -8.77 0.17 -19.81
N ASP A 88 -9.22 0.66 -18.66
CA ASP A 88 -9.43 2.09 -18.48
C ASP A 88 -8.10 2.87 -18.53
N GLU A 89 -7.97 3.74 -19.54
CA GLU A 89 -6.74 4.49 -19.79
C GLU A 89 -6.44 5.50 -18.68
N ALA A 90 -7.47 6.08 -18.06
CA ALA A 90 -7.30 7.05 -16.99
C ALA A 90 -6.74 6.38 -15.73
N LEU A 91 -7.21 5.18 -15.39
CA LEU A 91 -6.71 4.39 -14.28
C LEU A 91 -5.29 3.86 -14.55
N ILE A 92 -4.98 3.45 -15.78
CA ILE A 92 -3.60 3.10 -16.18
C ILE A 92 -2.67 4.31 -16.00
N ALA A 93 -3.08 5.49 -16.47
CA ALA A 93 -2.32 6.72 -16.30
C ALA A 93 -2.16 7.08 -14.82
N ARG A 94 -3.21 6.90 -13.99
CA ARG A 94 -3.14 7.10 -12.53
C ARG A 94 -2.16 6.14 -11.86
N ALA A 95 -2.16 4.86 -12.22
CA ALA A 95 -1.21 3.89 -11.70
C ALA A 95 0.23 4.26 -12.09
N GLY A 96 0.45 4.69 -13.34
CA GLY A 96 1.73 5.21 -13.80
C GLY A 96 2.18 6.44 -12.99
N LEU A 97 1.28 7.39 -12.73
CA LEU A 97 1.56 8.56 -11.91
C LEU A 97 1.87 8.17 -10.46
N ALA A 98 1.17 7.19 -9.89
CA ALA A 98 1.42 6.69 -8.55
C ALA A 98 2.85 6.13 -8.42
N VAL A 99 3.29 5.35 -9.41
CA VAL A 99 4.68 4.87 -9.49
C VAL A 99 5.65 6.04 -9.64
N GLN A 100 5.41 6.96 -10.58
CA GLN A 100 6.28 8.11 -10.82
C GLN A 100 6.48 8.97 -9.56
N ARG A 101 5.41 9.21 -8.79
CA ARG A 101 5.47 9.97 -7.54
C ARG A 101 6.09 9.17 -6.39
N ALA A 102 6.05 7.85 -6.45
CA ALA A 102 6.66 6.98 -5.46
C ALA A 102 8.18 6.85 -5.64
N LEU A 103 8.69 6.91 -6.86
CA LEU A 103 10.11 6.67 -7.15
C LEU A 103 11.08 7.47 -6.26
N PRO A 104 10.95 8.80 -6.08
CA PRO A 104 11.87 9.56 -5.23
C PRO A 104 11.84 9.10 -3.76
N LEU A 105 10.68 8.64 -3.27
CA LEU A 105 10.51 8.16 -1.89
C LEU A 105 11.11 6.77 -1.70
N VAL A 106 10.95 5.89 -2.70
CA VAL A 106 11.58 4.58 -2.72
C VAL A 106 13.10 4.73 -2.78
N GLU A 107 13.61 5.62 -3.62
CA GLU A 107 15.03 5.93 -3.70
C GLU A 107 15.57 6.41 -2.36
N LEU A 108 14.87 7.35 -1.70
CA LEU A 108 15.26 7.82 -0.37
C LEU A 108 15.32 6.68 0.66
N ALA A 109 14.34 5.77 0.63
CA ALA A 109 14.29 4.63 1.56
C ALA A 109 15.43 3.62 1.34
N ARG A 110 15.81 3.35 0.08
CA ARG A 110 16.95 2.44 -0.22
C ARG A 110 18.29 2.95 0.30
N HIS A 111 18.46 4.28 0.35
CA HIS A 111 19.70 4.90 0.81
C HIS A 111 19.71 5.17 2.33
N ALA A 112 18.61 4.93 3.03
CA ALA A 112 18.57 5.01 4.48
C ALA A 112 19.41 3.87 5.06
N LYS A 113 20.55 4.20 5.66
CA LYS A 113 21.29 3.25 6.50
C LYS A 113 20.45 2.91 7.73
N PRO A 114 20.60 1.71 8.31
CA PRO A 114 20.02 1.43 9.63
C PRO A 114 20.44 2.52 10.61
N SER A 115 19.51 2.87 11.49
CA SER A 115 19.74 3.93 12.47
C SER A 115 20.94 3.56 13.34
N PRO A 116 21.81 4.53 13.73
CA PRO A 116 22.85 4.29 14.72
C PRO A 116 22.31 3.67 16.03
N ILE A 117 21.02 3.89 16.34
CA ILE A 117 20.33 3.31 17.49
C ILE A 117 20.09 1.80 17.29
N GLU A 118 19.76 1.35 16.08
CA GLU A 118 19.59 -0.07 15.75
C GLU A 118 20.94 -0.80 15.78
N GLU A 119 22.01 -0.14 15.33
CA GLU A 119 23.38 -0.68 15.44
C GLU A 119 23.85 -0.82 16.89
N VAL A 120 23.48 0.12 17.77
CA VAL A 120 23.80 0.05 19.21
C VAL A 120 22.97 -0.98 19.95
N LEU A 121 21.71 -1.22 19.56
CA LEU A 121 20.86 -2.26 20.16
C LEU A 121 21.22 -3.67 19.67
N ALA A 122 21.86 -3.79 18.51
CA ALA A 122 22.32 -5.06 17.93
C ALA A 122 23.74 -5.48 18.36
N ALA A 123 24.48 -4.61 19.08
CA ALA A 123 25.84 -4.83 19.57
C ALA A 123 25.87 -5.21 21.06
#